data_AF-X0WH88-F1
#
_entry.id   AF-X0WH88-F1
#
_cell.length_a   1.000
_cell.length_b   1.000
_cell.length_c   1.000
_cell.angle_alpha   90.00
_cell.angle_beta   90.00
_cell.angle_gamma   90.00
#
_symmetry.space_group_name_H-M   'P 1'
#
loop_
_entity.id
_entity.type
_entity.pdbx_description
1 polymer ?
#
loop_
_entity_poly.entity_id
_entity_poly.type
_entity_poly.pdbx_seq_one_letter_code
_entity_poly.pdbx_strand_id
1 'polypeptide(L)'
;VKMLVEILKNNDFIESVEDKLVVKQKGIDATQIQEWHCLAAAELLAETNYFDNYNTTDICALFSCFSNVVVPDEKKINYKNFPENNLKKLLTINEEKYNKYFDIEMSYQLDTGYEFTQHWDLVNPVLAWCQAQTEEQCKIILQGLTNKNIFIGEFIKALLKINNVACEMEKICELNNRMDLLKKLKEIPAMTMKFIATNQSLYV
;
A
#
# COMPACT_ATOMS: atom_id res chain seq x y z
N VAL A 1 14.52 -16.48 17.22
CA VAL A 1 14.33 -15.33 18.14
C VAL A 1 15.53 -14.38 18.17
N LYS A 2 16.76 -14.79 18.56
CA LYS A 2 17.92 -13.87 18.61
C LYS A 2 18.21 -13.13 17.29
N MET A 3 18.17 -13.85 16.17
CA MET A 3 18.32 -13.30 14.82
C MET A 3 17.25 -12.25 14.46
N LEU A 4 15.97 -12.50 14.78
CA LEU A 4 14.90 -11.53 14.54
C LEU A 4 15.09 -10.25 15.36
N VAL A 5 15.53 -10.39 16.61
CA VAL A 5 15.87 -9.23 17.47
C VAL A 5 17.01 -8.43 16.86
N GLU A 6 18.01 -9.09 16.28
CA GLU A 6 19.11 -8.42 15.58
C GLU A 6 18.64 -7.67 14.34
N ILE A 7 17.80 -8.28 13.50
CA ILE A 7 17.21 -7.62 12.32
C ILE A 7 16.42 -6.38 12.73
N LEU A 8 15.57 -6.48 13.76
CA LEU A 8 14.76 -5.37 14.25
C LEU A 8 15.61 -4.25 14.86
N LYS A 9 16.72 -4.58 15.54
CA LYS A 9 17.70 -3.61 16.06
C LYS A 9 18.45 -2.91 14.94
N ASN A 10 19.00 -3.67 14.00
CA ASN A 10 19.78 -3.16 12.87
C ASN A 10 18.95 -2.23 11.97
N ASN A 11 17.63 -2.45 11.92
CA ASN A 11 16.70 -1.62 11.19
C ASN A 11 15.93 -0.63 12.08
N ASP A 12 16.38 -0.35 13.31
CA ASP A 12 15.86 0.72 14.17
C ASP A 12 14.35 0.61 14.52
N PHE A 13 13.81 -0.60 14.61
CA PHE A 13 12.46 -0.85 15.14
C PHE A 13 12.45 -1.01 16.66
N ILE A 14 13.55 -1.52 17.22
CA ILE A 14 13.73 -1.72 18.65
C ILE A 14 15.14 -1.27 19.05
N GLU A 15 15.30 -0.91 20.31
CA GLU A 15 16.61 -0.56 20.89
C GLU A 15 16.83 -1.26 22.24
N SER A 16 18.06 -1.19 22.75
CA SER A 16 18.42 -1.72 24.06
C SER A 16 18.74 -0.58 25.00
N VAL A 17 17.89 -0.38 26.00
CA VAL A 17 18.05 0.62 27.05
C VAL A 17 18.18 -0.14 28.37
N GLU A 18 19.30 0.01 29.06
CA GLU A 18 19.57 -0.66 30.35
C GLU A 18 19.30 -2.18 30.31
N ASP A 19 19.85 -2.86 29.29
CA ASP A 19 19.66 -4.30 29.02
C ASP A 19 18.20 -4.74 28.77
N LYS A 20 17.26 -3.80 28.61
CA LYS A 20 15.86 -4.07 28.23
C LYS A 20 15.62 -3.71 26.78
N LEU A 21 14.83 -4.55 26.09
CA LEU A 21 14.37 -4.25 24.74
C LEU A 21 13.19 -3.27 24.81
N VAL A 22 13.33 -2.15 24.12
CA VAL A 22 12.29 -1.12 24.00
C VAL A 22 11.91 -0.98 22.54
N VAL A 23 10.61 -0.92 22.26
CA VAL A 23 10.08 -0.72 20.90
C VAL A 23 10.09 0.76 20.58
N LYS A 24 10.71 1.13 19.46
CA LYS A 24 10.75 2.53 18.97
C LYS A 24 9.46 2.88 18.24
N GLN A 25 9.23 4.16 17.97
CA GLN A 25 8.01 4.61 17.27
C GLN A 25 7.78 3.85 15.95
N LYS A 26 8.83 3.65 15.15
CA LYS A 26 8.74 2.85 13.90
C LYS A 26 8.32 1.39 14.14
N GLY A 27 8.75 0.80 15.26
CA GLY A 27 8.29 -0.50 15.74
C GLY A 27 6.80 -0.49 16.09
N ILE A 28 6.35 0.53 16.80
CA ILE A 28 4.93 0.70 17.16
C ILE A 28 4.09 0.83 15.89
N ASP A 29 4.51 1.67 14.94
CA ASP A 29 3.81 1.87 13.66
C ASP A 29 3.68 0.55 12.89
N ALA A 30 4.76 -0.25 12.81
CA ALA A 30 4.73 -1.55 12.14
C ALA A 30 3.70 -2.53 12.74
N THR A 31 3.44 -2.48 14.05
CA THR A 31 2.44 -3.37 14.69
C THR A 31 1.00 -3.10 14.26
N GLN A 32 0.73 -1.93 13.66
CA GLN A 32 -0.62 -1.54 13.23
C GLN A 32 -0.95 -1.99 11.81
N ILE A 33 0.00 -2.61 11.09
CA ILE A 33 -0.06 -2.87 9.65
C ILE A 33 -0.20 -4.39 9.42
N GLN A 34 -1.24 -4.80 8.70
CA GLN A 34 -1.52 -6.21 8.39
C GLN A 34 -1.68 -6.44 6.89
N GLU A 35 -2.27 -5.49 6.16
CA GLU A 35 -2.55 -5.63 4.72
C GLU A 35 -1.36 -5.29 3.81
N TRP A 36 -0.25 -4.85 4.42
CA TRP A 36 0.99 -4.41 3.79
C TRP A 36 2.20 -4.99 4.56
N HIS A 37 3.38 -5.11 3.93
CA HIS A 37 4.58 -5.62 4.61
C HIS A 37 4.97 -4.67 5.74
N CYS A 38 4.71 -5.04 7.00
CA CYS A 38 4.77 -4.13 8.14
C CYS A 38 6.11 -3.38 8.33
N LEU A 39 7.26 -4.04 8.11
CA LEU A 39 8.57 -3.38 8.26
C LEU A 39 8.86 -2.40 7.12
N ALA A 40 8.73 -2.84 5.86
CA ALA A 40 8.80 -1.97 4.69
C ALA A 40 7.86 -0.77 4.79
N ALA A 41 6.64 -1.01 5.27
CA ALA A 41 5.62 0.00 5.42
C ALA A 41 5.97 1.09 6.44
N ALA A 42 6.34 0.68 7.66
CA ALA A 42 6.75 1.61 8.70
C ALA A 42 8.02 2.38 8.33
N GLU A 43 8.95 1.76 7.58
CA GLU A 43 10.13 2.46 7.07
C GLU A 43 9.76 3.47 5.97
N LEU A 44 8.85 3.12 5.05
CA LEU A 44 8.36 4.05 4.02
C LEU A 44 7.63 5.24 4.65
N LEU A 45 6.81 5.00 5.67
CA LEU A 45 6.12 6.06 6.40
C LEU A 45 7.11 7.02 7.07
N ALA A 46 8.14 6.50 7.74
CA ALA A 46 9.17 7.32 8.37
C ALA A 46 9.93 8.16 7.34
N GLU A 47 10.32 7.57 6.21
CA GLU A 47 11.10 8.26 5.15
C GLU A 47 10.30 9.32 4.40
N THR A 48 9.01 9.07 4.16
CA THR A 48 8.12 10.00 3.45
C THR A 48 7.51 11.05 4.37
N ASN A 49 7.90 11.08 5.66
CA ASN A 49 7.27 11.88 6.70
C ASN A 49 5.74 11.72 6.67
N TYR A 50 5.28 10.47 6.78
CA TYR A 50 3.87 10.08 6.81
C TYR A 50 3.08 10.63 5.61
N PHE A 51 3.65 10.50 4.42
CA PHE A 51 3.05 10.95 3.16
C PHE A 51 2.60 12.43 3.13
N ASP A 52 3.20 13.31 3.93
CA ASP A 52 2.79 14.73 4.03
C ASP A 52 2.75 15.42 2.66
N ASN A 53 3.70 15.09 1.77
CA ASN A 53 3.86 15.69 0.43
C ASN A 53 3.06 15.00 -0.69
N TYR A 54 2.25 13.99 -0.38
CA TYR A 54 1.49 13.23 -1.37
C TYR A 54 0.00 13.51 -1.27
N ASN A 55 -0.68 13.53 -2.42
CA ASN A 55 -2.13 13.72 -2.45
C ASN A 55 -2.87 12.39 -2.20
N THR A 56 -4.17 12.46 -1.91
CA THR A 56 -5.00 11.28 -1.63
C THR A 56 -5.00 10.28 -2.79
N THR A 57 -4.99 10.73 -4.05
CA THR A 57 -4.96 9.84 -5.22
C THR A 57 -3.66 9.06 -5.34
N ASP A 58 -2.51 9.67 -5.04
CA ASP A 58 -1.20 9.04 -5.08
C ASP A 58 -1.10 7.96 -3.99
N ILE A 59 -1.66 8.24 -2.81
CA ILE A 59 -1.75 7.28 -1.70
C ILE A 59 -2.63 6.07 -2.10
N CYS A 60 -3.82 6.31 -2.68
CA CYS A 60 -4.66 5.23 -3.21
C CYS A 60 -3.92 4.37 -4.25
N ALA A 61 -3.16 5.01 -5.13
CA ALA A 61 -2.42 4.33 -6.18
C ALA A 61 -1.29 3.46 -5.61
N LEU A 62 -0.57 3.94 -4.59
CA LEU A 62 0.38 3.11 -3.83
C LEU A 62 -0.31 1.90 -3.19
N PHE A 63 -1.45 2.09 -2.51
CA PHE A 63 -2.15 0.98 -1.83
C PHE A 63 -2.64 -0.09 -2.81
N SER A 64 -2.90 0.28 -4.06
CA SER A 64 -3.27 -0.67 -5.11
C SER A 64 -2.18 -1.72 -5.38
N CYS A 65 -0.91 -1.39 -5.11
CA CYS A 65 0.23 -2.29 -5.29
C CYS A 65 0.21 -3.49 -4.33
N PHE A 66 -0.57 -3.41 -3.25
CA PHE A 66 -0.70 -4.48 -2.26
C PHE A 66 -1.86 -5.43 -2.57
N SER A 67 -2.58 -5.21 -3.67
CA SER A 67 -3.63 -6.11 -4.14
C SER A 67 -3.05 -7.37 -4.77
N ASN A 68 -3.79 -8.48 -4.67
CA ASN A 68 -3.39 -9.77 -5.22
C ASN A 68 -3.86 -9.95 -6.67
N VAL A 69 -3.96 -8.86 -7.44
CA VAL A 69 -4.45 -8.93 -8.83
C VAL A 69 -3.35 -9.45 -9.73
N VAL A 70 -3.62 -10.58 -10.38
CA VAL A 70 -2.68 -11.24 -11.29
C VAL A 70 -3.04 -10.88 -12.72
N VAL A 71 -2.08 -10.36 -13.47
CA VAL A 71 -2.19 -10.18 -14.93
C VAL A 71 -1.21 -11.10 -15.65
N PRO A 72 -1.53 -11.51 -16.90
CA PRO A 72 -0.59 -12.26 -17.74
C PRO A 72 0.73 -11.50 -17.90
N ASP A 73 1.86 -12.22 -17.95
CA ASP A 73 3.20 -11.61 -18.00
C ASP A 73 3.38 -10.62 -19.15
N GLU A 74 2.78 -10.90 -20.32
CA GLU A 74 2.81 -10.04 -21.51
C GLU A 74 2.11 -8.68 -21.30
N LYS A 75 1.22 -8.60 -20.30
CA LYS A 75 0.41 -7.42 -20.00
C LYS A 75 0.87 -6.69 -18.73
N LYS A 76 1.87 -7.23 -18.01
CA LYS A 76 2.42 -6.62 -16.79
C LYS A 76 3.05 -5.27 -17.08
N ILE A 77 2.77 -4.30 -16.22
CA ILE A 77 3.42 -3.00 -16.25
C ILE A 77 4.63 -3.02 -15.30
N ASN A 78 5.73 -2.41 -15.74
CA ASN A 78 6.87 -2.09 -14.89
C ASN A 78 6.76 -0.64 -14.39
N TYR A 79 7.14 -0.37 -13.14
CA TYR A 79 7.11 0.99 -12.58
C TYR A 79 7.94 2.01 -13.39
N LYS A 80 8.94 1.55 -14.14
CA LYS A 80 9.74 2.40 -15.04
C LYS A 80 8.90 3.11 -16.10
N ASN A 81 7.72 2.57 -16.42
CA ASN A 81 6.79 3.12 -17.41
C ASN A 81 5.96 4.30 -16.89
N PHE A 82 5.97 4.60 -15.58
CA PHE A 82 5.27 5.77 -15.04
C PHE A 82 6.03 7.07 -15.37
N PRO A 83 5.31 8.18 -15.59
CA PRO A 83 5.92 9.49 -15.79
C PRO A 83 6.70 9.95 -14.56
N GLU A 84 7.77 10.72 -14.76
CA GLU A 84 8.56 11.29 -13.67
C GLU A 84 7.74 12.32 -12.87
N ASN A 85 7.22 11.89 -11.73
CA ASN A 85 6.42 12.71 -10.82
C ASN A 85 6.55 12.20 -9.37
N ASN A 86 5.84 12.85 -8.43
CA ASN A 86 5.87 12.45 -7.03
C ASN A 86 5.41 11.00 -6.83
N LEU A 87 4.35 10.56 -7.50
CA LEU A 87 3.90 9.17 -7.43
C LEU A 87 5.01 8.19 -7.83
N LYS A 88 5.71 8.41 -8.95
CA LYS A 88 6.81 7.53 -9.36
C LYS A 88 7.89 7.45 -8.29
N LYS A 89 8.28 8.59 -7.69
CA LYS A 89 9.22 8.60 -6.56
C LYS A 89 8.73 7.74 -5.40
N LEU A 90 7.45 7.87 -5.04
CA LEU A 90 6.84 7.08 -3.96
C LEU A 90 6.89 5.57 -4.25
N LEU A 91 6.52 5.18 -5.48
CA LEU A 91 6.55 3.78 -5.92
C LEU A 91 7.98 3.23 -5.91
N THR A 92 8.97 4.03 -6.32
CA THR A 92 10.39 3.64 -6.29
C THR A 92 10.90 3.44 -4.87
N ILE A 93 10.62 4.35 -3.94
CA ILE A 93 11.05 4.18 -2.54
C ILE A 93 10.38 2.94 -1.93
N ASN A 94 9.11 2.70 -2.22
CA ASN A 94 8.40 1.49 -1.78
C ASN A 94 9.03 0.20 -2.29
N GLU A 95 9.40 0.16 -3.57
CA GLU A 95 10.13 -0.96 -4.21
C GLU A 95 11.50 -1.17 -3.54
N GLU A 96 12.24 -0.10 -3.26
CA GLU A 96 13.52 -0.17 -2.54
C GLU A 96 13.36 -0.77 -1.13
N LYS A 97 12.27 -0.44 -0.41
CA LYS A 97 11.98 -1.03 0.89
C LYS A 97 11.67 -2.52 0.78
N TYR A 98 10.87 -2.92 -0.20
CA TYR A 98 10.57 -4.33 -0.43
C TYR A 98 11.83 -5.13 -0.74
N ASN A 99 12.65 -4.64 -1.67
CA ASN A 99 13.91 -5.30 -2.01
C ASN A 99 14.85 -5.41 -0.81
N LYS A 100 14.94 -4.36 0.01
CA LYS A 100 15.73 -4.40 1.26
C LYS A 100 15.27 -5.53 2.19
N TYR A 101 13.97 -5.67 2.45
CA TYR A 101 13.47 -6.71 3.36
C TYR A 101 13.52 -8.10 2.76
N PHE A 102 13.34 -8.23 1.44
CA PHE A 102 13.58 -9.47 0.72
C PHE A 102 15.05 -9.92 0.86
N ASP A 103 16.00 -9.01 0.65
CA ASP A 103 17.44 -9.30 0.80
C ASP A 103 17.80 -9.69 2.23
N ILE A 104 17.18 -9.04 3.23
CA ILE A 104 17.32 -9.43 4.64
C ILE A 104 16.81 -10.86 4.84
N GLU A 105 15.60 -11.19 4.41
CA GLU A 105 15.07 -12.55 4.55
C GLU A 105 15.97 -13.59 3.89
N MET A 106 16.43 -13.30 2.67
CA MET A 106 17.35 -14.19 1.95
C MET A 106 18.69 -14.36 2.67
N SER A 107 19.29 -13.27 3.16
CA SER A 107 20.59 -13.31 3.84
C SER A 107 20.54 -14.08 5.16
N TYR A 108 19.40 -14.05 5.85
CA TYR A 108 19.18 -14.77 7.10
C TYR A 108 18.46 -16.12 6.91
N GLN A 109 18.19 -16.53 5.66
CA GLN A 109 17.46 -17.76 5.30
C GLN A 109 16.12 -17.89 6.04
N LEU A 110 15.38 -16.78 6.09
CA LEU A 110 14.06 -16.72 6.70
C LEU A 110 13.01 -17.17 5.70
N ASP A 111 12.09 -18.02 6.16
CA ASP A 111 10.84 -18.31 5.45
C ASP A 111 9.70 -17.70 6.26
N THR A 112 9.31 -16.47 5.92
CA THR A 112 8.21 -15.75 6.58
C THR A 112 6.86 -16.03 5.94
N GLY A 113 6.85 -16.72 4.79
CA GLY A 113 5.67 -16.90 3.95
C GLY A 113 5.17 -15.60 3.30
N TYR A 114 5.90 -14.48 3.41
CA TYR A 114 5.52 -13.23 2.77
C TYR A 114 5.91 -13.24 1.29
N GLU A 115 4.96 -12.88 0.42
CA GLU A 115 5.23 -12.72 -0.99
C GLU A 115 5.68 -11.29 -1.30
N PHE A 116 6.95 -11.12 -1.70
CA PHE A 116 7.52 -9.81 -2.05
C PHE A 116 7.15 -9.32 -3.46
N THR A 117 6.11 -9.88 -4.07
CA THR A 117 5.66 -9.48 -5.42
C THR A 117 4.87 -8.17 -5.35
N GLN A 118 5.37 -7.11 -5.99
CA GLN A 118 4.62 -5.85 -6.16
C GLN A 118 3.94 -5.81 -7.52
N HIS A 119 2.64 -5.48 -7.51
CA HIS A 119 1.82 -5.40 -8.73
C HIS A 119 1.52 -3.94 -9.11
N TRP A 120 2.06 -3.47 -10.21
CA TRP A 120 1.89 -2.07 -10.65
C TRP A 120 0.67 -1.86 -11.56
N ASP A 121 -0.01 -2.94 -11.94
CA ASP A 121 -1.03 -2.94 -12.99
C ASP A 121 -2.29 -2.14 -12.63
N LEU A 122 -2.57 -2.02 -11.33
CA LEU A 122 -3.71 -1.27 -10.81
C LEU A 122 -3.41 0.20 -10.51
N VAL A 123 -2.16 0.64 -10.51
CA VAL A 123 -1.78 2.03 -10.18
C VAL A 123 -2.55 3.02 -11.07
N ASN A 124 -2.44 2.87 -12.39
CA ASN A 124 -3.15 3.75 -13.34
C ASN A 124 -4.67 3.60 -13.30
N PRO A 125 -5.25 2.38 -13.30
CA PRO A 125 -6.69 2.19 -13.11
C PRO A 125 -7.24 2.84 -11.84
N VAL A 126 -6.53 2.73 -10.70
CA VAL A 126 -6.97 3.30 -9.42
C VAL A 126 -6.87 4.82 -9.41
N LEU A 127 -5.82 5.41 -10.01
CA LEU A 127 -5.74 6.87 -10.21
C LEU A 127 -6.94 7.38 -11.01
N ALA A 128 -7.18 6.76 -12.17
CA ALA A 128 -8.29 7.12 -13.05
C ALA A 128 -9.64 6.92 -12.34
N TRP A 129 -9.78 5.83 -11.58
CA TRP A 129 -10.97 5.53 -10.81
C TRP A 129 -11.23 6.61 -9.77
N CYS A 130 -10.24 6.97 -8.96
CA CYS A 130 -10.38 7.99 -7.93
C CYS A 130 -10.81 9.35 -8.53
N GLN A 131 -10.33 9.69 -9.73
CA GLN A 131 -10.63 10.94 -10.42
C GLN A 131 -11.95 10.91 -11.21
N ALA A 132 -12.53 9.74 -11.48
CA ALA A 132 -13.77 9.61 -12.23
C ALA A 132 -14.96 10.26 -11.51
N GLN A 133 -15.71 11.11 -12.19
CA GLN A 133 -16.87 11.84 -11.66
C GLN A 133 -18.19 11.36 -12.28
N THR A 134 -18.14 10.66 -13.41
CA THR A 134 -19.33 10.18 -14.12
C THR A 134 -19.34 8.66 -14.23
N GLU A 135 -20.53 8.08 -14.34
CA GLU A 135 -20.67 6.64 -14.58
C GLU A 135 -19.98 6.18 -15.86
N GLU A 136 -19.98 7.04 -16.89
CA GLU A 136 -19.34 6.73 -18.18
C GLU A 136 -17.83 6.59 -18.03
N GLN A 137 -17.18 7.48 -17.27
CA GLN A 137 -15.74 7.36 -16.96
C GLN A 137 -15.44 6.07 -16.21
N CYS A 138 -16.27 5.70 -15.23
CA CYS A 138 -16.14 4.42 -14.52
C CYS A 138 -16.26 3.22 -15.49
N LYS A 139 -17.23 3.22 -16.40
CA LYS A 139 -17.40 2.16 -17.40
C LYS A 139 -16.19 2.03 -18.33
N ILE A 140 -15.62 3.13 -18.78
CA ILE A 140 -14.40 3.15 -19.62
C ILE A 140 -13.23 2.48 -18.88
N ILE A 141 -13.06 2.76 -17.58
CA ILE A 141 -12.00 2.15 -16.77
C ILE A 141 -12.21 0.64 -16.65
N LEU A 142 -13.44 0.19 -16.37
CA LEU A 142 -13.77 -1.23 -16.25
C LEU A 142 -13.56 -1.99 -17.57
N GLN A 143 -13.88 -1.36 -18.70
CA GLN A 143 -13.58 -1.91 -20.03
C GLN A 143 -12.06 -2.05 -20.25
N GLY A 144 -11.28 -1.04 -19.86
CA GLY A 144 -9.81 -1.08 -19.94
C GLY A 144 -9.19 -2.20 -19.09
N LEU A 145 -9.74 -2.45 -17.89
CA LEU A 145 -9.36 -3.57 -17.03
C LEU A 145 -9.66 -4.92 -17.68
N THR A 146 -10.85 -5.05 -18.28
CA THR A 146 -11.26 -6.29 -18.97
C THR A 146 -10.31 -6.60 -20.14
N ASN A 147 -9.87 -5.60 -20.88
CA ASN A 147 -8.88 -5.77 -21.96
C ASN A 147 -7.51 -6.25 -21.44
N LYS A 148 -7.20 -5.97 -20.17
CA LYS A 148 -6.01 -6.49 -19.48
C LYS A 148 -6.20 -7.87 -18.84
N ASN A 149 -7.36 -8.49 -19.03
CA ASN A 149 -7.77 -9.73 -18.35
C ASN A 149 -7.88 -9.58 -16.82
N ILE A 150 -8.14 -8.36 -16.33
CA ILE A 150 -8.46 -8.13 -14.91
C ILE A 150 -9.97 -8.20 -14.78
N PHE A 151 -10.48 -9.12 -13.96
CA PHE A 151 -11.91 -9.24 -13.75
C PHE A 151 -12.42 -8.11 -12.85
N ILE A 152 -13.62 -7.63 -13.13
CA ILE A 152 -14.26 -6.55 -12.34
C ILE A 152 -14.28 -6.92 -10.85
N GLY A 153 -14.64 -8.15 -10.50
CA GLY A 153 -14.66 -8.61 -9.10
C GLY A 153 -13.31 -8.55 -8.40
N GLU A 154 -12.20 -8.77 -9.12
CA GLU A 154 -10.85 -8.61 -8.56
C GLU A 154 -10.50 -7.14 -8.33
N PHE A 155 -10.90 -6.28 -9.26
CA PHE A 155 -10.74 -4.83 -9.08
C PHE A 155 -11.54 -4.31 -7.88
N ILE A 156 -12.78 -4.77 -7.68
CA ILE A 156 -13.57 -4.42 -6.49
C ILE A 156 -12.88 -4.90 -5.21
N LYS A 157 -12.34 -6.13 -5.19
CA LYS A 157 -11.55 -6.62 -4.04
C LYS A 157 -10.32 -5.76 -3.78
N ALA A 158 -9.63 -5.30 -4.83
CA ALA A 158 -8.50 -4.39 -4.68
C ALA A 158 -8.92 -3.04 -4.07
N LEU A 159 -10.06 -2.46 -4.48
CA LEU A 159 -10.62 -1.25 -3.87
C LEU A 159 -10.97 -1.46 -2.39
N LEU A 160 -11.54 -2.61 -2.03
CA LEU A 160 -11.80 -2.95 -0.62
C LEU A 160 -10.50 -3.06 0.18
N LYS A 161 -9.45 -3.69 -0.39
CA LYS A 161 -8.13 -3.77 0.25
C LYS A 161 -7.50 -2.39 0.46
N ILE A 162 -7.60 -1.48 -0.52
CA ILE A 162 -7.16 -0.09 -0.39
C ILE A 162 -7.83 0.59 0.81
N ASN A 163 -9.14 0.38 1.00
CA ASN A 163 -9.87 0.92 2.15
C ASN A 163 -9.43 0.27 3.48
N ASN A 164 -9.15 -1.02 3.50
CA ASN A 164 -8.62 -1.69 4.70
C ASN A 164 -7.25 -1.12 5.10
N VAL A 165 -6.33 -0.97 4.14
CA VAL A 165 -5.01 -0.35 4.37
C VAL A 165 -5.17 1.08 4.89
N ALA A 166 -6.08 1.86 4.30
CA ALA A 166 -6.37 3.21 4.79
C ALA A 166 -6.83 3.22 6.25
N CYS A 167 -7.74 2.31 6.62
CA CYS A 167 -8.26 2.17 7.99
C CYS A 167 -7.16 1.77 8.99
N GLU A 168 -6.26 0.86 8.62
CA GLU A 168 -5.08 0.53 9.45
C GLU A 168 -4.19 1.76 9.67
N MET A 169 -3.98 2.55 8.62
CA MET A 169 -3.18 3.76 8.68
C MET A 169 -3.81 4.89 9.49
N GLU A 170 -5.14 4.95 9.63
CA GLU A 170 -5.80 5.93 10.50
C GLU A 170 -5.29 5.80 11.95
N LYS A 171 -5.12 4.57 12.44
CA LYS A 171 -4.58 4.30 13.79
C LYS A 171 -3.16 4.84 13.95
N ILE A 172 -2.32 4.64 12.93
CA ILE A 172 -0.94 5.17 12.92
C ILE A 172 -0.96 6.70 12.95
N CYS A 173 -1.88 7.33 12.22
CA CYS A 173 -2.02 8.78 12.22
C CYS A 173 -2.42 9.32 13.59
N GLU A 174 -3.36 8.66 14.26
CA GLU A 174 -3.79 9.05 15.62
C GLU A 174 -2.65 8.92 16.63
N LEU A 175 -1.89 7.82 16.59
CA LEU A 175 -0.72 7.62 17.47
C LEU A 175 0.37 8.68 17.28
N ASN A 176 0.57 9.12 16.04
CA ASN A 176 1.64 10.05 15.67
C ASN A 176 1.15 11.51 15.49
N ASN A 177 -0.11 11.81 15.83
CA ASN A 177 -0.75 13.12 15.64
C ASN A 177 -0.67 13.67 14.19
N ARG A 178 -0.75 12.79 13.18
CA ARG A 178 -0.69 13.12 11.75
C ARG A 178 -2.07 13.45 11.19
N MET A 179 -2.64 14.57 11.63
CA MET A 179 -4.02 14.94 11.31
C MET A 179 -4.25 15.25 9.81
N ASP A 180 -3.24 15.77 9.13
CA ASP A 180 -3.32 16.04 7.68
C ASP A 180 -3.41 14.74 6.88
N LEU A 181 -2.60 13.73 7.21
CA LEU A 181 -2.70 12.41 6.61
C LEU A 181 -4.03 11.75 6.98
N LEU A 182 -4.45 11.81 8.24
CA LEU A 182 -5.74 11.26 8.69
C LEU A 182 -6.91 11.80 7.85
N LYS A 183 -6.91 13.10 7.54
CA LYS A 183 -7.92 13.71 6.68
C LYS A 183 -7.90 13.11 5.28
N LYS A 184 -6.72 12.96 4.66
CA LYS A 184 -6.57 12.33 3.33
C LYS A 184 -7.08 10.89 3.35
N LEU A 185 -6.73 10.10 4.38
CA LEU A 185 -7.17 8.70 4.50
C LEU A 185 -8.70 8.58 4.59
N LYS A 186 -9.36 9.48 5.32
CA LYS A 186 -10.84 9.50 5.43
C LYS A 186 -11.56 9.87 4.13
N GLU A 187 -10.86 10.45 3.15
CA GLU A 187 -11.42 10.72 1.82
C GLU A 187 -11.39 9.48 0.90
N ILE A 188 -10.50 8.51 1.17
CA ILE A 188 -10.29 7.32 0.33
C ILE A 188 -11.59 6.52 0.10
N PRO A 189 -12.43 6.24 1.11
CA PRO A 189 -13.69 5.52 0.88
C PRO A 189 -14.62 6.23 -0.10
N ALA A 190 -14.74 7.56 -0.03
CA ALA A 190 -15.60 8.32 -0.94
C ALA A 190 -15.09 8.29 -2.39
N MET A 191 -13.76 8.22 -2.58
CA MET A 191 -13.13 8.18 -3.90
C MET A 191 -13.17 6.80 -4.55
N THR A 192 -13.12 5.74 -3.73
CA THR A 192 -13.04 4.34 -4.17
C THR A 192 -14.40 3.64 -4.20
N MET A 193 -15.25 3.84 -3.19
CA MET A 193 -16.53 3.16 -3.02
C MET A 193 -17.67 3.89 -3.74
N LYS A 194 -17.60 3.93 -5.08
CA LYS A 194 -18.61 4.55 -5.94
C LYS A 194 -19.09 3.61 -7.04
N PHE A 195 -20.23 3.94 -7.65
CA PHE A 195 -20.84 3.15 -8.72
C PHE A 195 -21.05 1.68 -8.27
N ILE A 196 -20.56 0.71 -9.04
CA ILE A 196 -20.67 -0.72 -8.75
C ILE A 196 -19.84 -1.19 -7.54
N ALA A 197 -18.95 -0.34 -7.01
CA ALA A 197 -18.14 -0.64 -5.83
C ALA A 197 -18.85 -0.31 -4.51
N THR A 198 -20.09 0.17 -4.55
CA THR A 198 -20.83 0.49 -3.32
C THR A 198 -21.28 -0.79 -2.60
N ASN A 199 -21.30 -0.77 -1.26
CA ASN A 199 -21.75 -1.90 -0.42
C ASN A 199 -23.26 -2.21 -0.54
N GLN A 200 -23.96 -1.62 -1.51
CA GLN A 200 -25.35 -1.95 -1.80
C GLN A 200 -25.37 -3.28 -2.56
N SER A 201 -25.52 -4.35 -1.79
CA SER A 201 -25.85 -5.67 -2.33
C SER A 201 -27.16 -5.53 -3.12
N LEU A 202 -27.18 -5.94 -4.39
CA LEU A 202 -28.39 -6.01 -5.24
C LEU A 202 -29.37 -7.12 -4.80
N TYR A 203 -29.20 -7.70 -3.62
CA TYR A 203 -30.16 -8.61 -3.01
C TYR A 203 -31.14 -7.81 -2.15
N VAL A 204 -32.14 -7.20 -2.82
CA VAL A 204 -33.43 -6.85 -2.22
C VAL A 204 -34.49 -7.73 -2.87
#